data_AF-A0A973RNL4-F1
#
_entry.id   AF-A0A973RNL4-F1
#
_cell.length_a   1.000
_cell.length_b   1.000
_cell.length_c   1.000
_cell.angle_alpha   90.00
_cell.angle_beta   90.00
_cell.angle_gamma   90.00
#
_symmetry.space_group_name_H-M   'P 1'
#
loop_
_entity.id
_entity.type
_entity.pdbx_description
1 polymer ?
#
loop_
_entity_poly.entity_id
_entity_poly.type
_entity_poly.pdbx_seq_one_letter_code
_entity_poly.pdbx_strand_id
1 'polypeptide(L)'
;MAGQRWENGKRGAAKDLNRWLSRSKTKTVYTVRENATKLSPVPMPPHVFARHTFTSRSSFTGEWMTSHMSVSGLLAQEGIVYEQPPHGVPEIGDPGPSCPPPSVRVDGWIDTNY
;
A
#
# COMPACT_ATOMS: atom_id res chain seq x y z
N MET A 1 -4.80 -12.18 -11.30
CA MET A 1 -4.39 -10.76 -11.35
C MET A 1 -4.42 -10.30 -12.79
N ALA A 2 -5.23 -9.29 -13.14
CA ALA A 2 -5.37 -8.79 -14.51
C ALA A 2 -5.22 -7.26 -14.56
N GLY A 3 -4.13 -6.75 -13.98
CA GLY A 3 -3.73 -5.35 -14.04
C GLY A 3 -2.26 -5.22 -14.47
N GLN A 4 -1.88 -4.05 -14.99
CA GLN A 4 -0.52 -3.75 -15.40
C GLN A 4 0.41 -3.64 -14.18
N ARG A 5 1.69 -3.99 -14.35
CA ARG A 5 2.74 -3.77 -13.34
C ARG A 5 3.97 -3.12 -13.97
N TRP A 6 4.65 -2.29 -13.19
CA TRP A 6 5.88 -1.61 -13.57
C TRP A 6 6.96 -1.94 -12.54
N GLU A 7 8.16 -2.23 -13.02
CA GLU A 7 9.24 -2.76 -12.18
C GLU A 7 10.50 -1.95 -12.42
N ASN A 8 11.19 -1.63 -11.33
CA ASN A 8 12.46 -0.94 -11.34
C ASN A 8 13.52 -1.77 -12.06
N GLY A 9 14.39 -1.12 -12.83
CA GLY A 9 15.39 -1.78 -13.68
C GLY A 9 14.86 -2.25 -15.05
N LYS A 10 13.53 -2.30 -15.27
CA LYS A 10 13.01 -2.47 -16.64
C LYS A 10 13.13 -1.17 -17.44
N ARG A 11 13.80 -1.26 -18.59
CA ARG A 11 14.00 -0.12 -19.49
C ARG A 11 12.65 0.49 -19.87
N GLY A 12 12.47 1.77 -19.52
CA GLY A 12 11.26 2.52 -19.86
C GLY A 12 10.10 2.40 -18.86
N ALA A 13 10.23 1.62 -17.77
CA ALA A 13 9.13 1.41 -16.81
C ALA A 13 8.56 2.72 -16.25
N ALA A 14 9.40 3.66 -15.83
CA ALA A 14 8.98 4.97 -15.34
C ALA A 14 8.28 5.82 -16.41
N LYS A 15 8.73 5.73 -17.67
CA LYS A 15 8.13 6.46 -18.80
C LYS A 15 6.75 5.90 -19.15
N ASP A 16 6.61 4.58 -19.15
CA ASP A 16 5.35 3.90 -19.40
C ASP A 16 4.33 4.15 -18.29
N LEU A 17 4.77 4.12 -17.02
CA LEU A 17 3.94 4.49 -15.88
C LEU A 17 3.49 5.95 -15.98
N ASN A 18 4.40 6.89 -16.25
CA ASN A 18 4.05 8.29 -16.48
C ASN A 18 3.05 8.49 -17.63
N ARG A 19 3.20 7.74 -18.74
CA ARG A 19 2.27 7.76 -19.87
C ARG A 19 0.89 7.24 -19.48
N TRP A 20 0.83 6.14 -18.71
CA TRP A 20 -0.41 5.58 -18.23
C TRP A 20 -1.13 6.53 -17.25
N LEU A 21 -0.38 7.15 -16.32
CA LEU A 21 -0.89 8.16 -15.39
C LEU A 21 -1.48 9.36 -16.11
N SER A 22 -0.87 9.79 -17.22
CA SER A 22 -1.33 10.92 -18.03
C SER A 22 -2.71 10.74 -18.66
N ARG A 23 -3.26 9.51 -18.70
CA ARG A 23 -4.60 9.22 -19.26
C ARG A 23 -5.75 9.67 -18.36
N SER A 24 -5.49 10.03 -17.10
CA SER A 24 -6.53 10.49 -16.19
C SER A 24 -5.97 11.57 -15.26
N LYS A 25 -6.83 12.46 -14.76
CA LYS A 25 -6.41 13.55 -13.86
C LYS A 25 -5.90 13.06 -12.50
N THR A 26 -6.43 11.92 -12.05
CA THR A 26 -6.07 11.27 -10.79
C THR A 26 -6.01 9.78 -11.02
N LYS A 27 -4.91 9.15 -10.64
CA LYS A 27 -4.77 7.69 -10.65
C LYS A 27 -4.11 7.20 -9.37
N THR A 28 -4.57 6.05 -8.92
CA THR A 28 -4.00 5.33 -7.79
C THR A 28 -3.19 4.15 -8.33
N VAL A 29 -2.04 3.90 -7.72
CA VAL A 29 -1.25 2.68 -7.89
C VAL A 29 -0.96 2.06 -6.53
N TYR A 30 -0.49 0.82 -6.54
CA TYR A 30 -0.27 0.02 -5.34
C TYR A 30 1.15 -0.51 -5.33
N THR A 31 1.83 -0.50 -4.18
CA THR A 31 3.14 -1.15 -4.01
C THR A 31 3.05 -2.19 -2.92
N VAL A 32 3.93 -3.19 -2.92
CA VAL A 32 4.00 -4.21 -1.86
C VAL A 32 5.29 -4.02 -1.10
N ARG A 33 5.21 -4.00 0.23
CA ARG A 33 6.34 -3.93 1.15
C ARG A 33 6.44 -5.23 1.93
N GLU A 34 7.65 -5.67 2.12
CA GLU A 34 7.96 -6.72 3.08
C GLU A 34 8.02 -6.10 4.48
N ASN A 35 7.23 -6.63 5.40
CA ASN A 35 7.34 -6.25 6.81
C ASN A 35 8.49 -7.05 7.43
N ALA A 36 9.38 -6.34 8.12
CA ALA A 36 10.36 -6.96 8.99
C ALA A 36 9.65 -7.59 10.20
N THR A 37 9.16 -8.82 10.02
CA THR A 37 8.43 -9.63 11.02
C THR A 37 9.20 -9.81 12.33
N LYS A 38 10.51 -9.56 12.35
CA LYS A 38 11.37 -9.69 13.53
C LYS A 38 11.36 -8.49 14.49
N LEU A 39 10.80 -7.34 14.10
CA LEU A 39 10.87 -6.10 14.91
C LEU A 39 9.56 -5.74 15.63
N SER A 40 8.45 -6.39 15.30
CA SER A 40 7.14 -6.08 15.91
C SER A 40 6.79 -7.09 17.00
N PRO A 41 6.35 -6.64 18.21
CA PRO A 41 5.83 -7.52 19.26
C PRO A 41 4.45 -8.12 18.91
N VAL A 42 3.85 -7.71 17.79
CA VAL A 42 2.55 -8.20 17.32
C VAL A 42 2.76 -8.98 16.02
N PRO A 43 2.08 -10.14 15.82
CA PRO A 43 2.10 -10.87 14.56
C PRO A 43 1.63 -9.96 13.42
N MET A 44 2.56 -9.47 12.61
CA MET A 44 2.26 -8.71 11.41
C MET A 44 2.32 -9.63 10.20
N PRO A 45 1.41 -9.44 9.22
CA PRO A 45 1.49 -10.15 7.96
C PRO A 45 2.84 -9.85 7.29
N PRO A 46 3.48 -10.86 6.66
CA PRO A 46 4.81 -10.74 6.08
C PRO A 46 4.88 -9.71 4.94
N HIS A 47 3.75 -9.47 4.29
CA HIS A 47 3.60 -8.50 3.22
C HIS A 47 2.43 -7.58 3.52
N VAL A 48 2.59 -6.32 3.18
CA VAL A 48 1.53 -5.30 3.20
C VAL A 48 1.60 -4.49 1.91
N PHE A 49 0.49 -3.91 1.46
CA PHE A 49 0.49 -3.06 0.27
C PHE A 49 0.23 -1.59 0.60
N ALA A 50 0.88 -0.66 -0.07
CA ALA A 50 0.64 0.78 0.08
C ALA A 50 -0.09 1.35 -1.12
N ARG A 51 -1.05 2.23 -0.86
CA ARG A 51 -1.76 2.99 -1.89
C ARG A 51 -1.08 4.33 -2.14
N HIS A 52 -0.78 4.61 -3.41
CA HIS A 52 -0.17 5.86 -3.84
C HIS A 52 -1.06 6.57 -4.86
N THR A 53 -1.48 7.78 -4.55
CA THR A 53 -2.33 8.57 -5.46
C THR A 53 -1.52 9.69 -6.09
N PHE A 54 -1.49 9.71 -7.43
CA PHE A 54 -0.86 10.75 -8.22
C PHE A 54 -1.89 11.82 -8.56
N THR A 55 -1.60 13.05 -8.14
CA THR A 55 -2.54 14.19 -8.25
C THR A 55 -1.95 15.39 -8.98
N SER A 56 -0.62 15.45 -9.13
CA SER A 56 0.06 16.59 -9.75
C SER A 56 1.21 16.13 -10.63
N ARG A 57 1.75 17.07 -11.43
CA ARG A 57 2.98 16.87 -12.20
C ARG A 57 4.05 17.84 -11.72
N SER A 58 5.28 17.35 -11.63
CA SER A 58 6.45 18.17 -11.36
C SER A 58 6.69 19.14 -12.52
N SER A 59 6.79 20.43 -12.21
CA SER A 59 7.11 21.47 -13.20
C SER A 59 8.54 21.36 -13.72
N PHE A 60 9.46 20.73 -12.97
CA PHE A 60 10.87 20.61 -13.33
C PHE A 60 11.16 19.35 -14.15
N THR A 61 10.62 18.20 -13.74
CA THR A 61 10.90 16.90 -14.38
C THR A 61 9.78 16.43 -15.31
N GLY A 62 8.59 17.03 -15.25
CA GLY A 62 7.41 16.59 -16.00
C GLY A 62 6.81 15.26 -15.52
N GLU A 63 7.36 14.67 -14.46
CA GLU A 63 6.87 13.42 -13.89
C GLU A 63 5.59 13.63 -13.10
N TRP A 64 4.73 12.62 -13.09
CA TRP A 64 3.63 12.56 -12.13
C TRP A 64 4.17 12.40 -10.71
N MET A 65 3.53 13.10 -9.79
CA MET A 65 3.88 13.18 -8.38
C MET A 65 2.70 12.72 -7.51
N THR A 66 3.02 11.99 -6.45
CA THR A 66 2.18 11.88 -5.25
C THR A 66 2.35 13.14 -4.40
N SER A 67 1.84 13.15 -3.16
CA SER A 67 2.05 14.27 -2.24
C SER A 67 3.53 14.56 -1.93
N HIS A 68 4.42 13.57 -2.09
CA HIS A 68 5.82 13.70 -1.67
C HIS A 68 6.83 12.98 -2.60
N MET A 69 6.37 12.26 -3.64
CA MET A 69 7.25 11.38 -4.41
C MET A 69 6.92 11.37 -5.89
N SER A 70 7.94 11.33 -6.75
CA SER A 70 7.77 11.15 -8.20
C SER A 70 7.61 9.68 -8.58
N VAL A 71 7.14 9.41 -9.79
CA VAL A 71 7.08 8.05 -10.36
C VAL A 71 8.43 7.33 -10.29
N SER A 72 9.52 8.01 -10.67
CA SER A 72 10.85 7.42 -10.63
C SER A 72 11.32 7.16 -9.20
N GLY A 73 11.01 8.07 -8.27
CA GLY A 73 11.28 7.86 -6.84
C GLY A 73 10.51 6.66 -6.27
N LEU A 74 9.24 6.50 -6.64
CA LEU A 74 8.41 5.40 -6.19
C LEU A 74 8.94 4.04 -6.67
N LEU A 75 9.33 3.95 -7.94
CA LEU A 75 9.94 2.74 -8.48
C LEU A 75 11.29 2.45 -7.83
N ALA A 76 12.11 3.48 -7.59
CA ALA A 76 13.41 3.32 -6.94
C ALA A 76 13.28 2.80 -5.50
N GLN A 77 12.29 3.29 -4.74
CA GLN A 77 12.09 2.91 -3.35
C GLN A 77 11.39 1.55 -3.19
N GLU A 78 10.33 1.31 -3.96
CA GLU A 78 9.43 0.16 -3.74
C GLU A 78 9.72 -1.01 -4.69
N GLY A 79 10.50 -0.78 -5.74
CA GLY A 79 10.86 -1.80 -6.73
C GLY A 79 9.74 -2.13 -7.71
N ILE A 80 8.54 -2.49 -7.25
CA ILE A 80 7.41 -2.89 -8.11
C ILE A 80 6.16 -2.09 -7.77
N VAL A 81 5.52 -1.55 -8.82
CA VAL A 81 4.25 -0.82 -8.77
C VAL A 81 3.20 -1.59 -9.56
N TYR A 82 2.01 -1.72 -8.98
CA TYR A 82 0.86 -2.42 -9.53
C TYR A 82 -0.27 -1.44 -9.82
N GLU A 83 -1.00 -1.68 -10.91
CA GLU A 83 -2.21 -0.95 -11.26
C GLU A 83 -3.37 -1.25 -10.30
N GLN A 84 -3.48 -2.51 -9.85
CA GLN A 84 -4.55 -3.00 -9.01
C GLN A 84 -4.00 -3.42 -7.63
N PRO A 85 -4.84 -3.41 -6.59
CA PRO A 85 -4.42 -3.89 -5.28
C PRO A 85 -4.08 -5.39 -5.38
N PRO A 86 -2.98 -5.83 -4.77
CA PRO A 86 -2.60 -7.24 -4.72
C PRO A 86 -3.63 -8.04 -3.89
N HIS A 87 -4.16 -9.13 -4.47
CA HIS A 87 -5.15 -9.96 -3.79
C HIS A 87 -4.53 -10.68 -2.59
N GLY A 88 -5.21 -10.65 -1.44
CA GLY A 88 -4.80 -11.38 -0.24
C GLY A 88 -3.65 -10.73 0.53
N VAL A 89 -3.21 -9.53 0.15
CA VAL A 89 -2.24 -8.73 0.91
C VAL A 89 -3.02 -7.61 1.62
N PRO A 90 -2.79 -7.36 2.92
CA PRO A 90 -3.44 -6.27 3.65
C PRO A 90 -2.81 -4.90 3.36
N GLU A 91 -3.60 -3.82 3.43
CA GLU A 91 -3.14 -2.45 3.20
C GLU A 91 -2.30 -1.92 4.38
N ILE A 92 -1.20 -1.22 4.09
CA ILE A 92 -0.43 -0.45 5.06
C ILE A 92 -1.05 0.94 5.13
N GLY A 93 -1.71 1.24 6.26
CA GLY A 93 -2.25 2.57 6.52
C GLY A 93 -3.75 2.69 6.50
N ASP A 94 -4.50 1.59 6.43
CA ASP A 94 -5.86 1.64 6.96
C ASP A 94 -5.76 1.47 8.48
N PRO A 95 -6.08 2.49 9.31
CA PRO A 95 -6.73 2.18 10.58
C PRO A 95 -8.10 1.60 10.24
N GLY A 96 -8.11 0.37 9.70
CA GLY A 96 -9.29 -0.47 9.80
C GLY A 96 -9.68 -0.50 11.28
N PRO A 97 -10.99 -0.48 11.60
CA PRO A 97 -11.44 -0.37 12.98
C PRO A 97 -10.62 -1.32 13.83
N SER A 98 -10.05 -0.76 14.89
CA SER A 98 -9.30 -1.46 15.93
C SER A 98 -9.80 -2.89 15.99
N CYS A 99 -8.92 -3.86 15.78
CA CYS A 99 -9.15 -5.24 16.18
C CYS A 99 -9.95 -5.16 17.48
N PRO A 100 -11.22 -5.64 17.53
CA PRO A 100 -12.00 -5.49 18.75
C PRO A 100 -11.11 -6.02 19.87
N PRO A 101 -10.93 -5.26 20.96
CA PRO A 101 -10.13 -5.74 22.08
C PRO A 101 -10.57 -7.19 22.33
N PRO A 102 -9.62 -8.13 22.55
CA PRO A 102 -9.97 -9.54 22.69
C PRO A 102 -11.16 -9.57 23.64
N SER A 103 -12.28 -10.05 23.13
CA SER A 103 -13.49 -10.17 23.94
C SER A 103 -13.02 -10.92 25.16
N VAL A 104 -13.01 -10.22 26.30
CA VAL A 104 -12.80 -10.89 27.57
C VAL A 104 -14.01 -11.78 27.66
N ARG A 105 -13.83 -13.03 27.24
CA ARG A 105 -14.72 -14.12 27.52
C ARG A 105 -14.56 -14.28 29.03
N VAL A 106 -15.35 -13.51 29.78
CA VAL A 106 -15.62 -13.83 31.17
C VAL A 106 -16.56 -15.03 31.10
N ASP A 107 -16.00 -16.19 30.75
CA ASP A 107 -16.62 -17.48 30.95
C ASP A 107 -16.76 -17.60 32.47
N GLY A 108 -18.01 -17.54 32.91
CA GLY A 108 -18.39 -17.05 34.22
C GLY A 108 -18.07 -17.99 35.37
N TRP A 109 -18.16 -17.42 36.56
CA TRP A 109 -18.50 -18.09 37.82
C TRP A 109 -19.33 -17.07 38.62
N ILE A 110 -20.65 -17.31 38.82
CA ILE A 110 -21.26 -17.76 40.10
C ILE A 110 -21.21 -16.61 41.16
N ASP A 111 -22.25 -16.09 41.81
CA ASP A 111 -23.64 -16.49 42.05
C ASP A 111 -24.35 -15.39 42.91
N THR A 112 -25.66 -15.55 43.08
CA THR A 112 -26.52 -15.12 44.22
C THR A 112 -27.15 -13.72 44.28
N ASN A 113 -28.48 -13.75 44.08
CA ASN A 113 -29.56 -13.06 44.81
C ASN A 113 -29.16 -12.20 46.05
N TYR A 114 -29.58 -10.93 46.08
CA TYR A 114 -30.75 -10.40 46.82
C TYR A 114 -30.81 -8.87 46.69
#